data_AF-A0A8T5PLD2-F1
#
_entry.id   AF-A0A8T5PLD2-F1
#
_cell.length_a   1.000
_cell.length_b   1.000
_cell.length_c   1.000
_cell.angle_alpha   90.00
_cell.angle_beta   90.00
_cell.angle_gamma   90.00
#
_symmetry.space_group_name_H-M   'P 1'
#
loop_
_entity.id
_entity.type
_entity.pdbx_description
1 polymer ?
#
loop_
_entity_poly.entity_id
_entity_poly.type
_entity_poly.pdbx_seq_one_letter_code
_entity_poly.pdbx_strand_id
1 'polypeptide(L)'
;MKEKIIASILAAIIALAPIVSAAVTLGDYPTFLFKDHNLNAYVVVGSDAAPADVVGAVDLAVRLAGESYEEVSVSGETTVAGGASEEIKLGDTIAGGNYFDTALKKYKLSGLKESSVSFQDDTYDFHEEIQLSSTSGQLDVETSLTSQEDKYADNVYLEVQRDALRYAFVFDESINVSKATPTDPLEIEFLGKRLVIESVQDDTTFTVRVGEEYTLSVGDSVKVSGKTVTLKNVFSSGSVLVDVDGVSATIAQNQVKTVNGVKIKPTDYGYSDTKDERVAVLLVGDETTKTYTDGDPYIGEDKNNPNWVWDLSGLTSNNPTMRIENDFIKDDYTDNPVTLGQCYEFPYKYAKVCLDSLTVSQYQQYEVTYQTGVDLSNAFPGLTSAKVVMIRSPGAKEGLIEQQSGSYYKTDTLYLHYNGSAVNLYYLDSNNKVKVAKLGMNPTSVLDVAYINYQDTKAGDLTFKLSNSSTNSYVLALDAPGSDDLEMTWDVSGNEFASLGSAASDSEATELKYNGNNIGTKEYDLRTVYGVVVKNPNSNGASDRVVLLVPADQVKAKVVVYGPGGTSSTTEGGKIKKVVPVTTTVAKL
;
A
#
# COMPACT_ATOMS: atom_id res chain seq x y z
N MET A 1 -9.52 42.23 -22.75
CA MET A 1 -8.56 43.17 -23.37
C MET A 1 -7.41 42.32 -23.90
N LYS A 2 -7.16 42.32 -25.22
CA LYS A 2 -6.16 41.44 -25.86
C LYS A 2 -4.81 42.15 -25.87
N GLU A 3 -3.87 41.73 -25.05
CA GLU A 3 -2.48 42.17 -25.15
C GLU A 3 -1.83 41.41 -26.33
N LYS A 4 -1.67 42.11 -27.46
CA LYS A 4 -0.82 41.67 -28.57
C LYS A 4 0.51 42.43 -28.42
N ILE A 5 1.54 41.76 -27.92
CA ILE A 5 2.90 42.30 -27.94
C ILE A 5 3.49 41.99 -29.32
N ILE A 6 3.72 43.04 -30.12
CA ILE A 6 4.42 42.96 -31.40
C ILE A 6 5.92 42.86 -31.12
N ALA A 7 6.57 41.82 -31.62
CA ALA A 7 7.96 41.44 -31.44
C ALA A 7 8.99 42.39 -32.10
N SER A 8 8.88 43.71 -31.86
CA SER A 8 9.88 44.70 -32.29
C SER A 8 10.91 45.04 -31.19
N ILE A 9 10.75 44.50 -29.98
CA ILE A 9 11.59 44.85 -28.82
C ILE A 9 12.79 43.88 -28.63
N LEU A 10 12.76 42.66 -29.18
CA LEU A 10 13.83 41.68 -28.95
C LEU A 10 15.17 42.04 -29.62
N ALA A 11 15.14 42.73 -30.76
CA ALA A 11 16.35 43.19 -31.45
C ALA A 11 17.08 44.32 -30.70
N ALA A 12 16.37 45.06 -29.84
CA ALA A 12 16.95 46.18 -29.08
C ALA A 12 17.66 45.73 -27.78
N ILE A 13 17.32 44.55 -27.24
CA ILE A 13 17.91 44.08 -25.96
C ILE A 13 19.25 43.35 -26.18
N ILE A 14 19.45 42.72 -27.35
CA ILE A 14 20.71 42.02 -27.66
C ILE A 14 21.84 43.01 -28.02
N ALA A 15 21.52 44.27 -28.39
CA ALA A 15 22.50 45.27 -28.79
C ALA A 15 23.13 46.07 -27.63
N LEU A 16 22.73 45.86 -26.36
CA LEU A 16 23.17 46.68 -25.22
C LEU A 16 23.82 45.92 -24.05
N ALA A 17 24.07 44.61 -24.15
CA ALA A 17 24.81 43.88 -23.13
C ALA A 17 26.31 43.80 -23.51
N PRO A 18 27.23 44.42 -22.75
CA PRO A 18 28.65 44.17 -22.92
C PRO A 18 28.95 42.71 -22.58
N ILE A 19 29.82 42.12 -23.39
CA ILE A 19 30.35 40.76 -23.30
C ILE A 19 30.83 40.50 -21.86
N VAL A 20 30.05 39.73 -21.10
CA VAL A 20 30.52 39.03 -19.90
C VAL A 20 30.29 37.55 -20.17
N SER A 21 31.38 36.81 -20.25
CA SER A 21 31.43 35.36 -20.46
C SER A 21 30.95 34.59 -19.22
N ALA A 22 29.68 34.74 -18.87
CA ALA A 22 28.97 33.77 -18.05
C ALA A 22 28.22 32.86 -19.01
N ALA A 23 28.45 31.55 -18.91
CA ALA A 23 27.59 30.58 -19.58
C ALA A 23 26.17 30.79 -19.04
N VAL A 24 25.31 31.46 -19.81
CA VAL A 24 23.88 31.54 -19.52
C VAL A 24 23.37 30.10 -19.61
N THR A 25 23.09 29.50 -18.47
CA THR A 25 22.42 28.21 -18.39
C THR A 25 21.05 28.35 -19.08
N LEU A 26 20.72 27.45 -20.01
CA LEU A 26 19.47 27.46 -20.79
C LEU A 26 18.17 27.40 -19.95
N GLY A 27 18.26 27.33 -18.62
CA GLY A 27 17.11 27.42 -17.71
C GLY A 27 16.45 28.80 -17.65
N ASP A 28 17.11 29.84 -18.18
CA ASP A 28 16.61 31.23 -18.14
C ASP A 28 15.93 31.67 -19.45
N TYR A 29 15.29 30.74 -20.18
CA TYR A 29 14.43 31.16 -21.29
C TYR A 29 13.34 32.09 -20.78
N PRO A 30 12.97 33.14 -21.54
CA PRO A 30 11.93 34.05 -21.10
C PRO A 30 10.61 33.29 -20.93
N THR A 31 10.14 33.18 -19.69
CA THR A 31 8.93 32.42 -19.32
C THR A 31 7.67 32.91 -20.02
N PHE A 32 7.68 34.14 -20.56
CA PHE A 32 6.57 34.69 -21.35
C PHE A 32 6.35 34.00 -22.70
N LEU A 33 7.34 33.26 -23.22
CA LEU A 33 7.22 32.55 -24.50
C LEU A 33 6.39 31.27 -24.37
N PHE A 34 6.16 30.77 -23.16
CA PHE A 34 5.39 29.56 -22.91
C PHE A 34 4.18 29.87 -22.04
N LYS A 35 3.03 29.35 -22.42
CA LYS A 35 1.82 29.37 -21.59
C LYS A 35 1.19 27.99 -21.65
N ASP A 36 0.92 27.41 -20.48
CA ASP A 36 0.31 26.07 -20.36
C ASP A 36 1.06 25.01 -21.17
N HIS A 37 2.40 24.99 -21.05
CA HIS A 37 3.30 24.09 -21.80
C HIS A 37 3.16 24.16 -23.33
N ASN A 38 2.66 25.28 -23.86
CA ASN A 38 2.63 25.55 -25.29
C ASN A 38 3.44 26.81 -25.61
N LEU A 39 4.20 26.75 -26.70
CA LEU A 39 4.86 27.93 -27.24
C LEU A 39 3.79 28.97 -27.63
N ASN A 40 3.74 30.07 -26.91
CA ASN A 40 2.88 31.23 -27.18
C ASN A 40 3.65 32.29 -27.98
N ALA A 41 4.31 31.84 -29.05
CA ALA A 41 5.06 32.66 -29.98
C ALA A 41 5.01 32.05 -31.37
N TYR A 42 5.21 32.89 -32.38
CA TYR A 42 5.38 32.44 -33.76
C TYR A 42 6.81 32.74 -34.19
N VAL A 43 7.47 31.74 -34.78
CA VAL A 43 8.67 32.00 -35.58
C VAL A 43 8.18 32.42 -36.97
N VAL A 44 8.44 33.68 -37.32
CA VAL A 44 8.00 34.26 -38.59
C VAL A 44 9.21 34.42 -39.49
N VAL A 45 9.09 33.91 -40.72
CA VAL A 45 10.10 34.07 -41.76
C VAL A 45 9.51 34.98 -42.84
N GLY A 46 10.26 36.01 -43.26
CA GLY A 46 9.79 36.94 -44.29
C GLY A 46 9.73 36.29 -45.67
N SER A 47 8.91 36.82 -46.57
CA SER A 47 8.75 36.30 -47.94
C SER A 47 10.04 36.35 -48.78
N ASP A 48 10.97 37.25 -48.42
CA ASP A 48 12.27 37.43 -49.09
C ASP A 48 13.44 36.81 -48.30
N ALA A 49 13.15 35.99 -47.28
CA ALA A 49 14.18 35.37 -46.46
C ALA A 49 15.01 34.36 -47.28
N ALA A 50 16.31 34.28 -47.01
CA ALA A 50 17.15 33.30 -47.67
C ALA A 50 16.79 31.89 -47.18
N PRO A 51 17.02 30.83 -47.98
CA PRO A 51 16.81 29.45 -47.53
C PRO A 51 17.52 29.11 -46.21
N ALA A 52 18.67 29.74 -45.92
CA ALA A 52 19.38 29.57 -44.66
C ALA A 52 18.58 30.13 -43.45
N ASP A 53 17.83 31.21 -43.63
CA ASP A 53 16.99 31.82 -42.59
C ASP A 53 15.78 30.93 -42.27
N VAL A 54 15.22 30.26 -43.30
CA VAL A 54 14.16 29.25 -43.12
C VAL A 54 14.67 28.08 -42.29
N VAL A 55 15.86 27.57 -42.59
CA VAL A 55 16.48 26.46 -41.83
C VAL A 55 16.79 26.89 -40.40
N GLY A 56 17.33 28.10 -40.20
CA GLY A 56 17.58 28.65 -38.85
C GLY A 56 16.30 28.84 -38.03
N ALA A 57 15.21 29.26 -38.67
CA ALA A 57 13.89 29.38 -38.04
C ALA A 57 13.30 28.02 -37.62
N VAL A 58 13.49 26.98 -38.44
CA VAL A 58 13.09 25.60 -38.09
C VAL A 58 13.91 25.10 -36.90
N ASP A 59 15.22 25.30 -36.90
CA ASP A 59 16.09 24.86 -35.80
C ASP A 59 15.71 25.56 -34.48
N LEU A 60 15.42 26.88 -34.54
CA LEU A 60 14.93 27.64 -33.40
C LEU A 60 13.58 27.11 -32.89
N ALA A 61 12.64 26.80 -33.79
CA ALA A 61 11.33 26.27 -33.44
C ALA A 61 11.41 24.87 -32.82
N VAL A 62 12.26 24.00 -33.36
CA VAL A 62 12.52 22.65 -32.83
C VAL A 62 13.15 22.74 -31.44
N ARG A 63 14.13 23.64 -31.27
CA ARG A 63 14.81 23.82 -29.98
C ARG A 63 13.90 24.43 -28.92
N LEU A 64 13.05 25.39 -29.28
CA LEU A 64 12.02 25.94 -28.40
C LEU A 64 10.95 24.89 -28.06
N ALA A 65 10.58 24.01 -28.99
CA ALA A 65 9.68 22.91 -28.70
C ALA A 65 10.28 21.88 -27.74
N GLY A 66 11.61 21.69 -27.76
CA GLY A 66 12.33 20.82 -26.82
C GLY A 66 12.35 21.33 -25.37
N GLU A 67 12.08 22.63 -25.15
CA GLU A 67 11.95 23.23 -23.81
C GLU A 67 10.53 23.11 -23.24
N SER A 68 9.58 22.54 -24.00
CA SER A 68 8.25 22.19 -23.50
C SER A 68 8.33 20.90 -22.70
N TYR A 69 8.40 21.02 -21.38
CA TYR A 69 8.37 19.90 -20.46
C TYR A 69 7.48 20.19 -19.25
N GLU A 70 7.01 19.12 -18.62
CA GLU A 70 6.45 19.13 -17.27
C GLU A 70 7.46 18.46 -16.33
N GLU A 71 7.59 18.99 -15.11
CA GLU A 71 8.34 18.29 -14.06
C GLU A 71 7.42 17.21 -13.49
N VAL A 72 7.80 15.94 -13.68
CA VAL A 72 7.14 14.83 -12.99
C VAL A 72 8.03 14.35 -11.85
N SER A 73 7.45 14.20 -10.67
CA SER A 73 8.11 13.56 -9.55
C SER A 73 8.27 12.08 -9.89
N VAL A 74 9.51 11.58 -9.83
CA VAL A 74 9.72 10.13 -9.75
C VAL A 74 9.56 9.69 -8.30
N SER A 75 9.16 8.45 -8.09
CA SER A 75 9.10 7.86 -6.75
C SER A 75 10.50 7.86 -6.15
N GLY A 76 10.61 8.28 -4.90
CA GLY A 76 11.82 8.13 -4.11
C GLY A 76 12.16 6.66 -3.89
N GLU A 77 13.44 6.34 -3.79
CA GLU A 77 13.84 5.00 -3.35
C GLU A 77 13.63 4.93 -1.82
N THR A 78 12.69 4.11 -1.37
CA THR A 78 12.56 3.78 0.06
C THR A 78 13.60 2.72 0.38
N THR A 79 14.63 3.13 1.12
CA THR A 79 15.59 2.21 1.72
C THR A 79 15.07 1.78 3.09
N VAL A 80 15.02 0.47 3.32
CA VAL A 80 14.59 -0.13 4.58
C VAL A 80 15.84 -0.59 5.33
N ALA A 81 16.11 0.05 6.46
CA ALA A 81 17.18 -0.34 7.36
C ALA A 81 16.60 -1.21 8.48
N GLY A 82 17.08 -2.44 8.59
CA GLY A 82 16.65 -3.40 9.62
C GLY A 82 15.24 -3.96 9.46
N GLY A 83 14.73 -3.95 8.24
CA GLY A 83 13.50 -4.63 7.85
C GLY A 83 13.66 -5.34 6.52
N ALA A 84 12.61 -6.07 6.14
CA ALA A 84 12.48 -6.72 4.85
C ALA A 84 11.30 -6.09 4.09
N SER A 85 11.39 -5.99 2.76
CA SER A 85 10.33 -5.44 1.92
C SER A 85 10.07 -6.31 0.72
N GLU A 86 8.80 -6.45 0.36
CA GLU A 86 8.36 -7.18 -0.84
C GLU A 86 7.30 -6.36 -1.59
N GLU A 87 7.23 -6.58 -2.91
CA GLU A 87 6.18 -6.04 -3.76
C GLU A 87 5.10 -7.11 -3.99
N ILE A 88 3.98 -6.96 -3.29
CA ILE A 88 2.86 -7.91 -3.26
C ILE A 88 1.82 -7.48 -4.29
N LYS A 89 1.35 -8.40 -5.13
CA LYS A 89 0.20 -8.10 -6.01
C LYS A 89 -1.04 -7.81 -5.17
N LEU A 90 -1.92 -6.96 -5.68
CA LEU A 90 -3.19 -6.72 -5.02
C LEU A 90 -4.04 -8.01 -5.05
N GLY A 91 -4.78 -8.29 -3.98
CA GLY A 91 -5.53 -9.51 -3.75
C GLY A 91 -4.70 -10.73 -3.29
N ASP A 92 -3.38 -10.59 -3.09
CA ASP A 92 -2.52 -11.68 -2.64
C ASP A 92 -2.21 -11.59 -1.12
N THR A 93 -1.97 -12.75 -0.52
CA THR A 93 -1.40 -12.87 0.83
C THR A 93 0.07 -12.45 0.86
N ILE A 94 0.53 -11.81 1.95
CA ILE A 94 1.88 -11.23 1.99
C ILE A 94 3.00 -12.24 2.27
N ALA A 95 2.67 -13.43 2.80
CA ALA A 95 3.67 -14.43 3.20
C ALA A 95 3.40 -15.82 2.60
N GLY A 96 4.48 -16.58 2.42
CA GLY A 96 4.50 -17.84 1.68
C GLY A 96 4.71 -17.65 0.18
N GLY A 97 4.86 -18.76 -0.53
CA GLY A 97 5.11 -18.76 -1.97
C GLY A 97 6.39 -18.02 -2.34
N ASN A 98 6.26 -16.91 -3.08
CA ASN A 98 7.37 -16.10 -3.58
C ASN A 98 7.57 -14.77 -2.83
N TYR A 99 6.79 -14.50 -1.78
CA TYR A 99 6.88 -13.25 -1.01
C TYR A 99 7.69 -13.48 0.28
N PHE A 100 7.22 -12.96 1.43
CA PHE A 100 7.91 -13.18 2.69
C PHE A 100 7.91 -14.66 3.11
N ASP A 101 8.96 -15.10 3.79
CA ASP A 101 8.91 -16.34 4.55
C ASP A 101 7.84 -16.22 5.66
N THR A 102 7.19 -17.33 6.03
CA THR A 102 6.21 -17.35 7.13
C THR A 102 6.83 -17.12 8.50
N ALA A 103 8.16 -17.24 8.62
CA ALA A 103 8.93 -16.98 9.81
C ALA A 103 10.15 -16.13 9.46
N LEU A 104 10.13 -14.85 9.85
CA LEU A 104 11.18 -13.89 9.61
C LEU A 104 12.09 -13.79 10.83
N LYS A 105 13.33 -14.27 10.67
CA LYS A 105 14.36 -14.30 11.72
C LYS A 105 15.35 -13.14 11.57
N LYS A 106 16.34 -13.09 12.47
CA LYS A 106 17.41 -12.07 12.53
C LYS A 106 18.10 -11.75 11.20
N TYR A 107 18.34 -12.75 10.35
CA TYR A 107 19.00 -12.53 9.06
C TYR A 107 18.13 -11.78 8.04
N LYS A 108 16.80 -11.74 8.24
CA LYS A 108 15.84 -10.92 7.47
C LYS A 108 15.52 -9.61 8.19
N LEU A 109 15.33 -9.67 9.51
CA LEU A 109 14.93 -8.53 10.34
C LEU A 109 16.02 -8.26 11.37
N SER A 110 16.91 -7.31 11.06
CA SER A 110 17.97 -6.95 12.01
C SER A 110 17.35 -6.41 13.30
N GLY A 111 17.94 -6.73 14.43
CA GLY A 111 17.43 -6.33 15.75
C GLY A 111 16.73 -7.47 16.48
N LEU A 112 16.16 -8.45 15.76
CA LEU A 112 15.74 -9.71 16.37
C LEU A 112 16.94 -10.43 16.95
N LYS A 113 16.73 -11.12 18.07
CA LYS A 113 17.80 -11.81 18.79
C LYS A 113 17.99 -13.23 18.28
N GLU A 114 19.24 -13.63 18.34
CA GLU A 114 19.73 -15.00 18.19
C GLU A 114 20.94 -15.04 19.12
N SER A 115 20.77 -15.71 20.26
CA SER A 115 21.60 -15.57 21.45
C SER A 115 21.38 -16.79 22.37
N SER A 116 21.96 -16.77 23.55
CA SER A 116 21.71 -17.76 24.59
C SER A 116 21.17 -17.13 25.89
N VAL A 117 20.54 -17.96 26.72
CA VAL A 117 20.09 -17.63 28.08
C VAL A 117 20.57 -18.71 29.06
N SER A 118 20.96 -18.30 30.27
CA SER A 118 21.34 -19.24 31.33
C SER A 118 20.15 -19.60 32.20
N PHE A 119 19.98 -20.89 32.49
CA PHE A 119 18.90 -21.40 33.35
C PHE A 119 19.31 -22.73 33.97
N GLN A 120 19.08 -22.92 35.28
CA GLN A 120 19.38 -24.18 35.98
C GLN A 120 20.83 -24.68 35.75
N ASP A 121 21.82 -23.79 35.86
CA ASP A 121 23.25 -24.04 35.63
C ASP A 121 23.67 -24.39 34.19
N ASP A 122 22.73 -24.44 33.25
CA ASP A 122 22.98 -24.68 31.83
C ASP A 122 22.80 -23.38 31.02
N THR A 123 23.24 -23.40 29.76
CA THR A 123 23.03 -22.31 28.78
C THR A 123 22.29 -22.86 27.59
N TYR A 124 21.24 -22.15 27.17
CA TYR A 124 20.33 -22.56 26.13
C TYR A 124 20.28 -21.54 25.00
N ASP A 125 20.50 -21.98 23.76
CA ASP A 125 20.38 -21.16 22.56
C ASP A 125 18.90 -20.91 22.21
N PHE A 126 18.65 -19.69 21.75
CA PHE A 126 17.32 -19.24 21.32
C PHE A 126 17.42 -18.26 20.16
N HIS A 127 16.31 -18.12 19.44
CA HIS A 127 16.09 -17.02 18.51
C HIS A 127 14.69 -16.41 18.66
N GLU A 128 14.58 -15.20 18.14
CA GLU A 128 13.32 -14.49 17.97
C GLU A 128 12.91 -14.51 16.50
N GLU A 129 11.61 -14.56 16.26
CA GLU A 129 11.05 -14.46 14.92
C GLU A 129 9.69 -13.74 14.91
N ILE A 130 9.39 -13.12 13.77
CA ILE A 130 8.06 -12.62 13.43
C ILE A 130 7.43 -13.65 12.50
N GLN A 131 6.28 -14.19 12.90
CA GLN A 131 5.53 -15.14 12.08
C GLN A 131 4.37 -14.43 11.39
N LEU A 132 4.21 -14.71 10.10
CA LEU A 132 3.17 -14.16 9.24
C LEU A 132 2.34 -15.31 8.67
N SER A 133 1.02 -15.16 8.66
CA SER A 133 0.16 -16.15 8.02
C SER A 133 0.39 -16.17 6.52
N SER A 134 0.50 -17.38 5.97
CA SER A 134 0.45 -17.64 4.53
C SER A 134 -0.91 -18.15 4.06
N THR A 135 -1.93 -18.05 4.91
CA THR A 135 -3.28 -18.49 4.58
C THR A 135 -4.00 -17.32 3.89
N SER A 136 -4.44 -17.53 2.66
CA SER A 136 -5.24 -16.54 1.93
C SER A 136 -6.49 -16.14 2.72
N GLY A 137 -6.76 -14.84 2.74
CA GLY A 137 -7.81 -14.18 3.51
C GLY A 137 -7.41 -13.86 4.95
N GLN A 138 -6.19 -14.18 5.41
CA GLN A 138 -5.75 -13.90 6.78
C GLN A 138 -4.81 -12.71 6.91
N LEU A 139 -3.98 -12.41 5.89
CA LEU A 139 -3.06 -11.28 5.92
C LEU A 139 -2.73 -10.87 4.48
N ASP A 140 -3.67 -10.17 3.88
CA ASP A 140 -3.74 -10.00 2.42
C ASP A 140 -3.81 -8.50 2.07
N VAL A 141 -3.26 -8.17 0.92
CA VAL A 141 -3.33 -6.80 0.37
C VAL A 141 -4.61 -6.69 -0.42
N GLU A 142 -5.58 -5.92 0.07
CA GLU A 142 -6.93 -5.92 -0.45
C GLU A 142 -7.33 -4.58 -1.11
N THR A 143 -8.29 -4.68 -2.01
CA THR A 143 -8.94 -3.60 -2.75
C THR A 143 -10.46 -3.71 -2.56
N SER A 144 -11.22 -2.73 -3.03
CA SER A 144 -12.68 -2.82 -3.03
C SER A 144 -13.27 -3.97 -3.85
N LEU A 145 -12.50 -4.59 -4.75
CA LEU A 145 -12.97 -5.70 -5.61
C LEU A 145 -12.41 -7.07 -5.22
N THR A 146 -11.50 -7.11 -4.26
CA THR A 146 -10.94 -8.35 -3.71
C THR A 146 -11.42 -8.58 -2.27
N SER A 147 -11.68 -7.51 -1.52
CA SER A 147 -12.43 -7.52 -0.27
C SER A 147 -13.94 -7.55 -0.51
N GLN A 148 -14.71 -7.76 0.57
CA GLN A 148 -16.16 -7.61 0.59
C GLN A 148 -16.60 -6.14 0.80
N GLU A 149 -15.65 -5.21 0.90
CA GLU A 149 -15.91 -3.80 1.24
C GLU A 149 -15.76 -2.80 0.09
N ASP A 150 -16.90 -2.40 -0.48
CA ASP A 150 -16.93 -1.35 -1.50
C ASP A 150 -16.43 0.01 -0.99
N LYS A 151 -16.50 0.26 0.32
CA LYS A 151 -16.11 1.53 0.95
C LYS A 151 -14.60 1.76 0.93
N TYR A 152 -13.81 0.74 0.64
CA TYR A 152 -12.38 0.93 0.34
C TYR A 152 -12.17 1.85 -0.86
N ALA A 153 -13.18 1.92 -1.73
CA ALA A 153 -13.16 2.69 -2.95
C ALA A 153 -11.91 2.35 -3.78
N ASP A 154 -11.14 3.35 -4.21
CA ASP A 154 -9.91 3.16 -4.97
C ASP A 154 -8.65 3.03 -4.09
N ASN A 155 -8.79 2.88 -2.77
CA ASN A 155 -7.66 2.67 -1.87
C ASN A 155 -7.26 1.19 -1.79
N VAL A 156 -6.08 0.96 -1.20
CA VAL A 156 -5.53 -0.36 -0.91
C VAL A 156 -5.34 -0.47 0.60
N TYR A 157 -5.67 -1.64 1.14
CA TYR A 157 -5.58 -1.94 2.57
C TYR A 157 -4.82 -3.24 2.80
N LEU A 158 -4.24 -3.39 3.98
CA LEU A 158 -3.69 -4.65 4.47
C LEU A 158 -4.68 -5.20 5.49
N GLU A 159 -5.50 -6.16 5.08
CA GLU A 159 -6.44 -6.82 5.98
C GLU A 159 -5.72 -7.83 6.85
N VAL A 160 -6.27 -8.09 8.03
CA VAL A 160 -5.68 -9.01 8.99
C VAL A 160 -6.75 -9.71 9.81
N GLN A 161 -6.66 -11.03 9.90
CA GLN A 161 -7.47 -11.87 10.76
C GLN A 161 -6.74 -12.18 12.06
N ARG A 162 -7.44 -12.74 13.05
CA ARG A 162 -6.79 -13.27 14.26
C ARG A 162 -5.69 -14.25 13.91
N ASP A 163 -4.67 -14.28 14.75
CA ASP A 163 -3.56 -15.23 14.70
C ASP A 163 -2.65 -15.09 13.46
N ALA A 164 -2.87 -14.06 12.63
CA ALA A 164 -2.16 -13.88 11.38
C ALA A 164 -0.80 -13.19 11.55
N LEU A 165 -0.59 -12.50 12.68
CA LEU A 165 0.65 -11.85 13.08
C LEU A 165 1.08 -12.40 14.44
N ARG A 166 2.30 -12.96 14.51
CA ARG A 166 2.85 -13.46 15.78
C ARG A 166 4.28 -13.00 15.99
N TYR A 167 4.65 -12.85 17.26
CA TYR A 167 6.03 -12.79 17.69
C TYR A 167 6.33 -14.07 18.48
N ALA A 168 7.49 -14.66 18.24
CA ALA A 168 7.91 -15.88 18.92
C ALA A 168 9.33 -15.76 19.50
N PHE A 169 9.47 -16.21 20.74
CA PHE A 169 10.74 -16.54 21.37
C PHE A 169 10.87 -18.07 21.37
N VAL A 170 11.81 -18.59 20.57
CA VAL A 170 11.95 -20.02 20.26
C VAL A 170 13.25 -20.55 20.85
N PHE A 171 13.18 -21.61 21.65
CA PHE A 171 14.39 -22.32 22.09
C PHE A 171 14.88 -23.29 21.01
N ASP A 172 16.13 -23.12 20.58
CA ASP A 172 16.76 -23.92 19.51
C ASP A 172 17.19 -25.31 19.99
N GLU A 173 17.26 -25.49 21.30
CA GLU A 173 17.62 -26.74 21.94
C GLU A 173 16.69 -27.09 23.10
N SER A 174 16.86 -28.31 23.63
CA SER A 174 15.90 -28.82 24.59
C SER A 174 16.07 -28.20 25.97
N ILE A 175 15.01 -27.61 26.52
CA ILE A 175 14.99 -26.97 27.83
C ILE A 175 13.71 -27.36 28.58
N ASN A 176 13.82 -27.59 29.90
CA ASN A 176 12.66 -27.86 30.75
C ASN A 176 12.29 -26.62 31.59
N VAL A 177 11.49 -25.73 31.02
CA VAL A 177 11.07 -24.47 31.66
C VAL A 177 10.17 -24.66 32.89
N SER A 178 9.58 -25.86 33.10
CA SER A 178 8.82 -26.19 34.32
C SER A 178 9.65 -26.21 35.60
N LYS A 179 10.98 -26.21 35.49
CA LYS A 179 11.88 -26.07 36.64
C LYS A 179 11.94 -24.65 37.23
N ALA A 180 11.35 -23.65 36.57
CA ALA A 180 11.42 -22.27 37.04
C ALA A 180 10.77 -22.15 38.42
N THR A 181 11.44 -21.45 39.34
CA THR A 181 10.93 -21.17 40.68
C THR A 181 11.08 -19.68 41.03
N PRO A 182 10.39 -19.17 42.07
CA PRO A 182 10.60 -17.79 42.51
C PRO A 182 12.03 -17.44 42.91
N THR A 183 12.82 -18.44 43.36
CA THR A 183 14.22 -18.28 43.78
C THR A 183 15.24 -18.60 42.69
N ASP A 184 14.80 -19.26 41.61
CA ASP A 184 15.61 -19.62 40.45
C ASP A 184 14.73 -19.52 39.19
N PRO A 185 14.38 -18.28 38.80
CA PRO A 185 13.45 -18.04 37.70
C PRO A 185 14.13 -18.18 36.34
N LEU A 186 13.33 -18.36 35.29
CA LEU A 186 13.81 -18.17 33.93
C LEU A 186 13.68 -16.69 33.57
N GLU A 187 14.80 -16.03 33.27
CA GLU A 187 14.83 -14.63 32.87
C GLU A 187 15.18 -14.51 31.39
N ILE A 188 14.27 -13.90 30.62
CA ILE A 188 14.47 -13.66 29.18
C ILE A 188 14.21 -12.19 28.85
N GLU A 189 14.71 -11.74 27.70
CA GLU A 189 14.22 -10.51 27.08
C GLU A 189 13.18 -10.87 26.03
N PHE A 190 11.95 -10.44 26.24
CA PHE A 190 10.80 -10.71 25.38
C PHE A 190 10.26 -9.38 24.87
N LEU A 191 10.24 -9.17 23.54
CA LEU A 191 9.84 -7.90 22.91
C LEU A 191 10.61 -6.68 23.46
N GLY A 192 11.91 -6.86 23.76
CA GLY A 192 12.78 -5.80 24.29
C GLY A 192 12.55 -5.47 25.77
N LYS A 193 11.79 -6.29 26.50
CA LYS A 193 11.54 -6.13 27.94
C LYS A 193 12.00 -7.37 28.70
N ARG A 194 12.54 -7.17 29.91
CA ARG A 194 12.88 -8.28 30.81
C ARG A 194 11.59 -8.95 31.29
N LEU A 195 11.46 -10.25 31.03
CA LEU A 195 10.39 -11.10 31.51
C LEU A 195 10.98 -12.14 32.47
N VAL A 196 10.47 -12.17 33.70
CA VAL A 196 10.95 -13.08 34.75
C VAL A 196 9.87 -14.10 35.05
N ILE A 197 10.07 -15.34 34.62
CA ILE A 197 9.13 -16.45 34.75
C ILE A 197 9.47 -17.21 36.04
N GLU A 198 8.56 -17.18 37.01
CA GLU A 198 8.77 -17.81 38.33
C GLU A 198 8.19 -19.22 38.42
N SER A 199 7.31 -19.61 37.50
CA SER A 199 6.82 -20.99 37.39
C SER A 199 6.15 -21.23 36.06
N VAL A 200 6.30 -22.44 35.51
CA VAL A 200 5.45 -22.97 34.43
C VAL A 200 4.69 -24.15 35.00
N GLN A 201 3.36 -24.05 35.01
CA GLN A 201 2.48 -24.98 35.74
C GLN A 201 2.07 -26.16 34.87
N ASP A 202 1.82 -25.90 33.59
CA ASP A 202 1.44 -26.87 32.58
C ASP A 202 1.83 -26.37 31.19
N ASP A 203 1.37 -27.06 30.14
CA ASP A 203 1.74 -26.81 28.75
C ASP A 203 1.25 -25.46 28.21
N THR A 204 0.39 -24.75 28.95
CA THR A 204 -0.27 -23.51 28.52
C THR A 204 -0.28 -22.42 29.58
N THR A 205 0.37 -22.62 30.72
CA THR A 205 0.23 -21.74 31.89
C THR A 205 1.56 -21.44 32.57
N PHE A 206 1.82 -20.16 32.79
CA PHE A 206 3.00 -19.69 33.50
C PHE A 206 2.72 -18.48 34.41
N THR A 207 3.60 -18.23 35.37
CA THR A 207 3.52 -17.09 36.30
C THR A 207 4.75 -16.23 36.13
N VAL A 208 4.54 -14.93 35.94
CA VAL A 208 5.61 -13.95 35.70
C VAL A 208 5.58 -12.81 36.71
N ARG A 209 6.73 -12.16 36.91
CA ARG A 209 6.82 -10.88 37.63
C ARG A 209 6.26 -9.76 36.75
N VAL A 210 5.32 -8.99 37.28
CA VAL A 210 4.68 -7.84 36.59
C VAL A 210 4.80 -6.53 37.37
N GLY A 211 5.21 -6.58 38.64
CA GLY A 211 5.53 -5.38 39.42
C GLY A 211 6.84 -4.75 38.98
N GLU A 212 7.06 -3.50 39.37
CA GLU A 212 8.34 -2.81 39.14
C GLU A 212 9.36 -3.23 40.20
N GLU A 213 10.60 -3.49 39.78
CA GLU A 213 11.68 -3.92 40.66
C GLU A 213 12.50 -2.72 41.14
N TYR A 214 12.67 -2.61 42.46
CA TYR A 214 13.41 -1.54 43.10
C TYR A 214 14.45 -2.10 44.07
N THR A 215 15.71 -1.74 43.87
CA THR A 215 16.77 -1.99 44.86
C THR A 215 16.85 -0.79 45.79
N LEU A 216 16.52 -1.00 47.07
CA LEU A 216 16.45 0.06 48.07
C LEU A 216 17.37 -0.24 49.24
N SER A 217 18.12 0.77 49.67
CA SER A 217 18.81 0.76 50.95
C SER A 217 17.84 1.18 52.06
N VAL A 218 18.16 0.87 53.30
CA VAL A 218 17.32 1.30 54.43
C VAL A 218 17.28 2.83 54.53
N GLY A 219 16.08 3.39 54.45
CA GLY A 219 15.82 4.83 54.41
C GLY A 219 15.39 5.33 53.03
N ASP A 220 15.69 4.57 51.96
CA ASP A 220 15.32 4.93 50.59
C ASP A 220 13.82 4.79 50.36
N SER A 221 13.31 5.61 49.44
CA SER A 221 11.90 5.65 49.06
C SER A 221 11.72 5.67 47.55
N VAL A 222 10.62 5.07 47.08
CA VAL A 222 10.17 5.09 45.68
C VAL A 222 8.71 5.53 45.62
N LYS A 223 8.29 6.07 44.48
CA LYS A 223 6.88 6.40 44.25
C LYS A 223 6.26 5.40 43.28
N VAL A 224 5.25 4.67 43.74
CA VAL A 224 4.49 3.70 42.92
C VAL A 224 3.00 3.95 43.12
N SER A 225 2.25 4.04 42.02
CA SER A 225 0.81 4.33 42.02
C SER A 225 0.45 5.57 42.88
N GLY A 226 1.31 6.59 42.86
CA GLY A 226 1.13 7.85 43.62
C GLY A 226 1.47 7.77 45.12
N LYS A 227 1.88 6.61 45.62
CA LYS A 227 2.22 6.37 47.04
C LYS A 227 3.72 6.27 47.24
N THR A 228 4.20 6.70 48.41
CA THR A 228 5.63 6.64 48.76
C THR A 228 5.92 5.36 49.53
N VAL A 229 6.65 4.44 48.91
CA VAL A 229 7.09 3.19 49.53
C VAL A 229 8.52 3.38 50.04
N THR A 230 8.74 3.21 51.35
CA THR A 230 10.04 3.40 51.99
C THR A 230 10.51 2.09 52.62
N LEU A 231 11.76 1.70 52.38
CA LEU A 231 12.37 0.57 53.09
C LEU A 231 12.87 1.04 54.46
N LYS A 232 12.29 0.52 55.55
CA LYS A 232 12.65 0.92 56.93
C LYS A 232 13.66 0.00 57.59
N ASN A 233 13.69 -1.27 57.19
CA ASN A 233 14.65 -2.25 57.68
C ASN A 233 14.65 -3.52 56.83
N VAL A 234 15.75 -4.28 56.91
CA VAL A 234 15.87 -5.67 56.44
C VAL A 234 16.25 -6.54 57.64
N PHE A 235 15.61 -7.69 57.79
CA PHE A 235 15.89 -8.66 58.85
C PHE A 235 16.78 -9.79 58.30
N SER A 236 17.50 -10.50 59.17
CA SER A 236 18.42 -11.57 58.77
C SER A 236 17.72 -12.77 58.11
N SER A 237 16.41 -12.89 58.26
CA SER A 237 15.58 -13.88 57.57
C SER A 237 15.16 -13.48 56.15
N GLY A 238 15.60 -12.31 55.66
CA GLY A 238 15.16 -11.71 54.41
C GLY A 238 13.82 -10.98 54.48
N SER A 239 13.10 -11.07 55.60
CA SER A 239 11.91 -10.25 55.80
C SER A 239 12.29 -8.77 55.79
N VAL A 240 11.41 -7.92 55.27
CA VAL A 240 11.62 -6.46 55.22
C VAL A 240 10.54 -5.74 56.00
N LEU A 241 10.88 -4.60 56.59
CA LEU A 241 9.92 -3.63 57.12
C LEU A 241 9.79 -2.50 56.10
N VAL A 242 8.60 -2.33 55.54
CA VAL A 242 8.29 -1.25 54.60
C VAL A 242 7.24 -0.31 55.20
N ASP A 243 7.27 0.94 54.77
CA ASP A 243 6.28 1.97 55.08
C ASP A 243 5.69 2.53 53.79
N VAL A 244 4.36 2.55 53.67
CA VAL A 244 3.65 3.11 52.52
C VAL A 244 2.75 4.25 53.00
N ASP A 245 3.22 5.48 52.77
CA ASP A 245 2.60 6.72 53.27
C ASP A 245 2.22 6.67 54.77
N GLY A 246 3.15 6.22 55.62
CA GLY A 246 2.96 6.15 57.08
C GLY A 246 2.29 4.86 57.59
N VAL A 247 1.88 3.94 56.69
CA VAL A 247 1.41 2.60 57.07
C VAL A 247 2.55 1.61 56.92
N SER A 248 3.05 1.11 58.05
CA SER A 248 4.17 0.16 58.07
C SER A 248 3.73 -1.30 58.17
N ALA A 249 4.45 -2.21 57.51
CA ALA A 249 4.25 -3.64 57.63
C ALA A 249 5.55 -4.43 57.41
N THR A 250 5.71 -5.51 58.17
CA THR A 250 6.73 -6.53 57.86
C THR A 250 6.20 -7.48 56.80
N ILE A 251 7.04 -7.78 55.82
CA ILE A 251 6.77 -8.71 54.72
C ILE A 251 7.87 -9.77 54.72
N ALA A 252 7.49 -11.05 54.71
CA ALA A 252 8.46 -12.14 54.64
C ALA A 252 9.07 -12.23 53.23
N GLN A 253 10.29 -12.77 53.14
CA GLN A 253 10.95 -13.01 51.85
C GLN A 253 10.05 -13.84 50.93
N ASN A 254 9.95 -13.42 49.66
CA ASN A 254 9.14 -14.04 48.62
C ASN A 254 7.62 -14.09 48.88
N GLN A 255 7.12 -13.39 49.89
CA GLN A 255 5.69 -13.27 50.16
C GLN A 255 5.16 -11.93 49.66
N VAL A 256 3.97 -11.95 49.06
CA VAL A 256 3.26 -10.74 48.66
C VAL A 256 2.47 -10.22 49.84
N LYS A 257 2.55 -8.92 50.11
CA LYS A 257 1.66 -8.25 51.06
C LYS A 257 1.18 -6.92 50.50
N THR A 258 -0.12 -6.67 50.63
CA THR A 258 -0.71 -5.36 50.34
C THR A 258 -0.49 -4.44 51.54
N VAL A 259 0.22 -3.33 51.33
CA VAL A 259 0.47 -2.30 52.35
C VAL A 259 -0.09 -0.98 51.82
N ASN A 260 -1.13 -0.48 52.48
CA ASN A 260 -1.86 0.72 52.04
C ASN A 260 -2.20 0.65 50.53
N GLY A 261 -2.80 -0.45 50.07
CA GLY A 261 -3.24 -0.62 48.68
C GLY A 261 -2.14 -0.89 47.63
N VAL A 262 -0.86 -0.91 47.99
CA VAL A 262 0.25 -1.31 47.09
C VAL A 262 0.66 -2.73 47.43
N LYS A 263 0.79 -3.62 46.43
CA LYS A 263 1.35 -4.96 46.64
C LYS A 263 2.87 -4.86 46.59
N ILE A 264 3.53 -5.46 47.58
CA ILE A 264 4.98 -5.49 47.72
C ILE A 264 5.43 -6.93 47.96
N LYS A 265 6.46 -7.37 47.24
CA LYS A 265 7.11 -8.68 47.39
C LYS A 265 8.63 -8.48 47.48
N PRO A 266 9.28 -8.80 48.61
CA PRO A 266 10.73 -8.84 48.71
C PRO A 266 11.23 -10.05 47.91
N THR A 267 12.13 -9.82 46.96
CA THR A 267 12.64 -10.85 46.03
C THR A 267 14.10 -11.18 46.28
N ASP A 268 14.87 -10.24 46.83
CA ASP A 268 16.25 -10.44 47.27
C ASP A 268 16.61 -9.48 48.41
N TYR A 269 17.67 -9.78 49.15
CA TYR A 269 18.12 -8.97 50.28
C TYR A 269 19.61 -9.12 50.59
N GLY A 270 20.20 -8.01 51.04
CA GLY A 270 21.52 -7.97 51.67
C GLY A 270 21.37 -7.57 53.13
N TYR A 271 21.72 -8.46 54.05
CA TYR A 271 21.72 -8.19 55.48
C TYR A 271 23.13 -7.90 56.01
N SER A 272 23.25 -6.84 56.81
CA SER A 272 24.44 -6.49 57.59
C SER A 272 24.04 -6.18 59.04
N ASP A 273 24.97 -6.34 59.97
CA ASP A 273 24.80 -5.87 61.34
C ASP A 273 24.71 -4.33 61.40
N THR A 274 25.33 -3.64 60.44
CA THR A 274 25.19 -2.20 60.23
C THR A 274 23.88 -1.93 59.47
N LYS A 275 22.95 -1.21 60.11
CA LYS A 275 21.61 -0.98 59.53
C LYS A 275 21.65 -0.27 58.17
N ASP A 276 22.56 0.68 58.00
CA ASP A 276 22.65 1.51 56.79
C ASP A 276 23.26 0.76 55.59
N GLU A 277 23.88 -0.40 55.82
CA GLU A 277 24.41 -1.28 54.77
C GLU A 277 23.38 -2.30 54.28
N ARG A 278 22.17 -2.30 54.86
CA ARG A 278 21.11 -3.24 54.49
C ARG A 278 20.41 -2.78 53.23
N VAL A 279 20.16 -3.73 52.34
CA VAL A 279 19.50 -3.52 51.05
C VAL A 279 18.44 -4.59 50.81
N ALA A 280 17.37 -4.24 50.10
CA ALA A 280 16.40 -5.20 49.61
C ALA A 280 15.99 -4.88 48.17
N VAL A 281 15.71 -5.93 47.39
CA VAL A 281 15.09 -5.83 46.08
C VAL A 281 13.60 -6.10 46.25
N LEU A 282 12.79 -5.08 46.00
CA LEU A 282 11.34 -5.12 46.16
C LEU A 282 10.66 -5.09 44.80
N LEU A 283 9.73 -6.01 44.59
CA LEU A 283 8.77 -5.96 43.49
C LEU A 283 7.53 -5.23 44.01
N VAL A 284 7.17 -4.11 43.38
CA VAL A 284 6.16 -3.17 43.87
C VAL A 284 5.18 -2.80 42.75
N GLY A 285 3.88 -2.84 43.02
CA GLY A 285 2.86 -2.45 42.04
C GLY A 285 1.44 -2.79 42.48
N ASP A 286 0.50 -2.63 41.55
CA ASP A 286 -0.89 -3.08 41.75
C ASP A 286 -0.96 -4.62 41.79
N GLU A 287 -0.12 -5.25 40.97
CA GLU A 287 0.23 -6.66 41.04
C GLU A 287 1.75 -6.80 41.12
N THR A 288 2.23 -7.86 41.77
CA THR A 288 3.67 -8.18 41.81
C THR A 288 3.97 -9.35 40.90
N THR A 289 3.14 -10.39 40.95
CA THR A 289 3.18 -11.55 40.07
C THR A 289 1.82 -11.76 39.42
N LYS A 290 1.79 -12.28 38.20
CA LYS A 290 0.54 -12.66 37.54
C LYS A 290 0.71 -13.99 36.81
N THR A 291 -0.28 -14.85 36.95
CA THR A 291 -0.40 -16.08 36.16
C THR A 291 -1.15 -15.76 34.87
N TYR A 292 -0.66 -16.28 33.78
CA TYR A 292 -1.24 -16.19 32.45
C TYR A 292 -1.45 -17.60 31.91
N THR A 293 -2.60 -17.82 31.29
CA THR A 293 -2.93 -18.99 30.49
C THR A 293 -2.97 -18.61 29.02
N ASP A 294 -2.80 -19.58 28.13
CA ASP A 294 -3.02 -19.45 26.69
C ASP A 294 -4.33 -18.70 26.37
N GLY A 295 -4.26 -17.74 25.45
CA GLY A 295 -5.33 -16.81 25.10
C GLY A 295 -5.52 -15.63 26.07
N ASP A 296 -4.80 -15.57 27.20
CA ASP A 296 -4.90 -14.40 28.07
C ASP A 296 -4.33 -13.13 27.40
N PRO A 297 -4.92 -11.95 27.67
CA PRO A 297 -4.35 -10.66 27.27
C PRO A 297 -2.87 -10.52 27.63
N TYR A 298 -2.06 -10.05 26.68
CA TYR A 298 -0.65 -9.75 26.90
C TYR A 298 -0.46 -8.69 28.01
N ILE A 299 0.74 -8.60 28.58
CA ILE A 299 1.05 -7.69 29.68
C ILE A 299 0.76 -6.23 29.28
N GLY A 300 -0.22 -5.62 29.95
CA GLY A 300 -0.60 -4.22 29.74
C GLY A 300 -1.81 -4.01 28.81
N GLU A 301 -2.30 -5.07 28.15
CA GLU A 301 -3.47 -5.01 27.28
C GLU A 301 -4.80 -4.86 28.06
N ASP A 302 -5.84 -4.40 27.36
CA ASP A 302 -7.21 -4.41 27.88
C ASP A 302 -7.68 -5.85 28.07
N LYS A 303 -8.26 -6.15 29.23
CA LYS A 303 -8.68 -7.51 29.57
C LYS A 303 -9.91 -8.00 28.79
N ASN A 304 -10.72 -7.10 28.27
CA ASN A 304 -11.98 -7.43 27.61
C ASN A 304 -11.89 -7.29 26.09
N ASN A 305 -10.89 -6.57 25.59
CA ASN A 305 -10.65 -6.36 24.17
C ASN A 305 -9.15 -6.18 23.90
N PRO A 306 -8.33 -7.22 24.15
CA PRO A 306 -6.90 -7.15 23.91
C PRO A 306 -6.61 -7.05 22.41
N ASN A 307 -5.55 -6.34 22.03
CA ASN A 307 -5.01 -6.45 20.68
C ASN A 307 -4.09 -7.66 20.55
N TRP A 308 -3.42 -8.02 21.64
CA TRP A 308 -2.42 -9.09 21.70
C TRP A 308 -2.73 -10.04 22.85
N VAL A 309 -2.73 -11.33 22.57
CA VAL A 309 -2.89 -12.39 23.56
C VAL A 309 -1.67 -13.28 23.56
N TRP A 310 -1.47 -13.98 24.68
CA TRP A 310 -0.44 -15.00 24.78
C TRP A 310 -0.83 -16.26 24.00
N ASP A 311 0.09 -16.78 23.19
CA ASP A 311 0.05 -18.16 22.68
C ASP A 311 1.17 -18.94 23.40
N LEU A 312 0.74 -19.72 24.39
CA LEU A 312 1.60 -20.46 25.32
C LEU A 312 1.56 -21.95 25.05
N SER A 313 0.94 -22.40 23.96
CA SER A 313 0.91 -23.82 23.65
C SER A 313 2.33 -24.42 23.51
N GLY A 314 2.56 -25.58 24.15
CA GLY A 314 3.83 -26.29 24.06
C GLY A 314 4.91 -25.86 25.08
N LEU A 315 4.56 -25.17 26.17
CA LEU A 315 5.53 -24.78 27.21
C LEU A 315 6.24 -25.98 27.87
N THR A 316 5.64 -27.17 27.86
CA THR A 316 6.25 -28.38 28.44
C THR A 316 6.86 -29.31 27.39
N SER A 317 6.88 -28.87 26.12
CA SER A 317 7.56 -29.58 25.05
C SER A 317 9.09 -29.53 25.20
N ASN A 318 9.82 -30.32 24.41
CA ASN A 318 11.28 -30.33 24.46
C ASN A 318 11.87 -28.98 24.07
N ASN A 319 11.30 -28.31 23.06
CA ASN A 319 11.74 -27.04 22.50
C ASN A 319 10.58 -26.04 22.63
N PRO A 320 10.30 -25.55 23.84
CA PRO A 320 9.14 -24.69 24.06
C PRO A 320 9.28 -23.40 23.26
N THR A 321 8.15 -22.83 22.90
CA THR A 321 8.09 -21.51 22.26
C THR A 321 7.14 -20.65 23.07
N MET A 322 7.54 -19.42 23.36
CA MET A 322 6.67 -18.42 23.97
C MET A 322 6.26 -17.42 22.90
N ARG A 323 4.95 -17.24 22.70
CA ARG A 323 4.44 -16.40 21.62
C ARG A 323 3.40 -15.41 22.10
N ILE A 324 3.24 -14.38 21.31
CA ILE A 324 2.02 -13.58 21.30
C ILE A 324 1.46 -13.56 19.89
N GLU A 325 0.14 -13.45 19.80
CA GLU A 325 -0.57 -13.33 18.53
C GLU A 325 -1.63 -12.23 18.59
N ASN A 326 -1.98 -11.69 17.44
CA ASN A 326 -3.01 -10.65 17.37
C ASN A 326 -4.41 -11.25 17.60
N ASP A 327 -5.20 -10.62 18.46
CA ASP A 327 -6.60 -11.00 18.74
C ASP A 327 -7.63 -10.06 18.06
N PHE A 328 -7.14 -9.05 17.34
CA PHE A 328 -7.98 -8.18 16.52
C PHE A 328 -8.19 -8.74 15.11
N ILE A 329 -9.36 -8.42 14.53
CA ILE A 329 -9.68 -8.56 13.12
C ILE A 329 -9.79 -7.14 12.55
N LYS A 330 -9.21 -6.92 11.38
CA LYS A 330 -9.38 -5.68 10.61
C LYS A 330 -9.48 -6.05 9.14
N ASP A 331 -10.69 -6.39 8.74
CA ASP A 331 -11.06 -6.82 7.40
C ASP A 331 -12.21 -5.99 6.80
N ASP A 332 -12.65 -4.94 7.53
CA ASP A 332 -13.62 -3.99 7.00
C ASP A 332 -13.26 -2.52 7.23
N TYR A 333 -13.93 -1.62 6.51
CA TYR A 333 -13.65 -0.17 6.58
C TYR A 333 -13.84 0.41 8.00
N THR A 334 -14.73 -0.16 8.80
CA THR A 334 -15.03 0.32 10.15
C THR A 334 -14.01 -0.12 11.19
N ASP A 335 -13.29 -1.22 10.93
CA ASP A 335 -12.20 -1.72 11.77
C ASP A 335 -10.89 -0.95 11.61
N ASN A 336 -10.82 -0.06 10.61
CA ASN A 336 -9.64 0.74 10.26
C ASN A 336 -8.40 -0.14 9.99
N PRO A 337 -8.46 -1.01 8.96
CA PRO A 337 -7.30 -1.73 8.49
C PRO A 337 -6.22 -0.77 8.02
N VAL A 338 -4.98 -1.25 8.03
CA VAL A 338 -3.81 -0.49 7.62
C VAL A 338 -3.95 -0.09 6.15
N THR A 339 -3.86 1.20 5.85
CA THR A 339 -3.73 1.72 4.48
C THR A 339 -2.31 2.25 4.22
N LEU A 340 -2.08 2.85 3.05
CA LEU A 340 -0.77 3.37 2.62
C LEU A 340 -0.12 4.26 3.69
N GLY A 341 1.13 3.95 4.03
CA GLY A 341 1.94 4.62 5.05
C GLY A 341 1.64 4.21 6.51
N GLN A 342 0.71 3.27 6.74
CA GLN A 342 0.33 2.82 8.09
C GLN A 342 0.89 1.43 8.42
N CYS A 343 0.82 1.04 9.69
CA CYS A 343 1.38 -0.22 10.18
C CYS A 343 0.54 -0.87 11.29
N TYR A 344 0.61 -2.20 11.36
CA TYR A 344 0.33 -2.96 12.57
C TYR A 344 1.58 -3.00 13.44
N GLU A 345 1.49 -2.51 14.67
CA GLU A 345 2.61 -2.46 15.62
C GLU A 345 2.49 -3.57 16.67
N PHE A 346 3.57 -4.33 16.87
CA PHE A 346 3.70 -5.25 18.00
C PHE A 346 3.85 -4.47 19.33
N PRO A 347 3.61 -5.10 20.49
CA PRO A 347 3.75 -4.44 21.78
C PRO A 347 5.11 -3.76 21.94
N TYR A 348 5.08 -2.61 22.64
CA TYR A 348 6.23 -1.73 22.84
C TYR A 348 6.89 -1.24 21.54
N LYS A 349 6.20 -1.34 20.40
CA LYS A 349 6.73 -1.02 19.07
C LYS A 349 7.98 -1.81 18.72
N TYR A 350 8.06 -3.04 19.23
CA TYR A 350 9.24 -3.89 19.03
C TYR A 350 9.45 -4.25 17.56
N ALA A 351 8.36 -4.52 16.84
CA ALA A 351 8.33 -4.79 15.42
C ALA A 351 7.05 -4.19 14.82
N LYS A 352 6.97 -4.11 13.49
CA LYS A 352 5.75 -3.67 12.81
C LYS A 352 5.68 -4.18 11.37
N VAL A 353 4.45 -4.37 10.87
CA VAL A 353 4.14 -4.73 9.48
C VAL A 353 3.40 -3.56 8.84
N CYS A 354 3.93 -3.01 7.77
CA CYS A 354 3.44 -1.78 7.16
C CYS A 354 3.06 -1.98 5.70
N LEU A 355 1.96 -1.34 5.29
CA LEU A 355 1.67 -1.10 3.89
C LEU A 355 2.30 0.24 3.51
N ASP A 356 3.48 0.23 2.91
CA ASP A 356 4.32 1.43 2.75
C ASP A 356 3.81 2.32 1.60
N SER A 357 3.72 1.74 0.41
CA SER A 357 3.43 2.49 -0.83
C SER A 357 2.90 1.55 -1.93
N LEU A 358 2.53 2.13 -3.08
CA LEU A 358 2.24 1.39 -4.30
C LEU A 358 3.39 1.56 -5.30
N THR A 359 3.66 0.54 -6.12
CA THR A 359 4.70 0.59 -7.16
C THR A 359 4.39 1.59 -8.27
N VAL A 360 3.11 1.95 -8.46
CA VAL A 360 2.64 2.83 -9.52
C VAL A 360 1.81 3.98 -8.96
N SER A 361 2.19 5.20 -9.34
CA SER A 361 1.47 6.44 -9.00
C SER A 361 0.83 7.13 -10.21
N GLN A 362 1.21 6.73 -11.43
CA GLN A 362 0.79 7.38 -12.67
C GLN A 362 -0.32 6.59 -13.37
N TYR A 363 -1.38 7.29 -13.77
CA TYR A 363 -2.56 6.70 -14.40
C TYR A 363 -2.97 7.48 -15.64
N GLN A 364 -3.55 6.77 -16.61
CA GLN A 364 -4.17 7.35 -17.80
C GLN A 364 -5.66 7.03 -17.81
N GLN A 365 -6.49 8.06 -18.05
CA GLN A 365 -7.92 7.87 -18.20
C GLN A 365 -8.26 7.26 -19.56
N TYR A 366 -9.15 6.28 -19.55
CA TYR A 366 -9.82 5.71 -20.71
C TYR A 366 -11.33 5.79 -20.50
N GLU A 367 -12.06 6.03 -21.59
CA GLU A 367 -13.51 6.13 -21.58
C GLU A 367 -14.09 5.16 -22.60
N VAL A 368 -15.09 4.39 -22.18
CA VAL A 368 -15.92 3.57 -23.07
C VAL A 368 -17.34 4.13 -22.98
N THR A 369 -17.83 4.73 -24.07
CA THR A 369 -19.10 5.46 -24.05
C THR A 369 -19.98 5.08 -25.23
N TYR A 370 -21.28 4.99 -25.01
CA TYR A 370 -22.23 5.08 -26.10
C TYR A 370 -22.28 6.50 -26.67
N GLN A 371 -22.25 6.62 -27.99
CA GLN A 371 -22.30 7.90 -28.71
C GLN A 371 -23.31 7.82 -29.86
N THR A 372 -23.98 8.94 -30.11
CA THR A 372 -24.90 9.10 -31.25
C THR A 372 -24.40 10.19 -32.19
N GLY A 373 -24.72 10.08 -33.48
CA GLY A 373 -24.37 11.12 -34.45
C GLY A 373 -22.92 11.10 -34.92
N VAL A 374 -22.19 9.99 -34.74
CA VAL A 374 -20.79 9.89 -35.17
C VAL A 374 -20.69 9.73 -36.69
N ASP A 375 -19.91 10.58 -37.35
CA ASP A 375 -19.69 10.50 -38.80
C ASP A 375 -18.56 9.50 -39.12
N LEU A 376 -18.93 8.35 -39.65
CA LEU A 376 -18.03 7.30 -40.12
C LEU A 376 -17.90 7.30 -41.66
N SER A 377 -18.42 8.31 -42.35
CA SER A 377 -18.54 8.33 -43.82
C SER A 377 -17.21 8.37 -44.56
N ASN A 378 -16.14 8.86 -43.92
CA ASN A 378 -14.77 8.78 -44.41
C ASN A 378 -14.29 7.33 -44.62
N ALA A 379 -14.80 6.41 -43.81
CA ALA A 379 -14.48 4.99 -43.87
C ALA A 379 -15.53 4.20 -44.65
N PHE A 380 -16.81 4.54 -44.51
CA PHE A 380 -17.91 3.86 -45.18
C PHE A 380 -18.98 4.86 -45.67
N PRO A 381 -19.09 5.11 -47.00
CA PRO A 381 -20.03 6.09 -47.53
C PRO A 381 -21.48 5.87 -47.07
N GLY A 382 -22.14 6.96 -46.66
CA GLY A 382 -23.53 6.94 -46.19
C GLY A 382 -23.69 6.82 -44.66
N LEU A 383 -22.62 6.52 -43.93
CA LEU A 383 -22.66 6.38 -42.47
C LEU A 383 -22.33 7.70 -41.76
N THR A 384 -23.16 8.73 -41.94
CA THR A 384 -22.88 10.12 -41.51
C THR A 384 -23.37 10.46 -40.09
N SER A 385 -24.11 9.57 -39.44
CA SER A 385 -24.71 9.79 -38.11
C SER A 385 -24.95 8.46 -37.41
N ALA A 386 -23.88 7.73 -37.13
CA ALA A 386 -23.91 6.41 -36.53
C ALA A 386 -24.10 6.45 -35.00
N LYS A 387 -24.68 5.38 -34.47
CA LYS A 387 -24.64 5.04 -33.05
C LYS A 387 -23.55 4.02 -32.80
N VAL A 388 -22.66 4.32 -31.87
CA VAL A 388 -21.42 3.55 -31.67
C VAL A 388 -21.10 3.39 -30.20
N VAL A 389 -20.34 2.34 -29.87
CA VAL A 389 -19.54 2.31 -28.65
C VAL A 389 -18.19 2.91 -29.00
N MET A 390 -17.83 4.02 -28.35
CA MET A 390 -16.55 4.71 -28.54
C MET A 390 -15.61 4.35 -27.40
N ILE A 391 -14.40 3.91 -27.73
CA ILE A 391 -13.30 3.75 -26.77
C ILE A 391 -12.33 4.90 -27.01
N ARG A 392 -12.00 5.67 -25.97
CA ARG A 392 -11.15 6.84 -26.06
C ARG A 392 -10.10 6.87 -24.96
N SER A 393 -8.94 7.46 -25.25
CA SER A 393 -7.85 7.71 -24.30
C SER A 393 -7.57 9.23 -24.18
N PRO A 394 -8.42 10.00 -23.48
CA PRO A 394 -8.28 11.45 -23.42
C PRO A 394 -6.91 11.89 -22.88
N GLY A 395 -6.18 12.71 -23.63
CA GLY A 395 -4.88 13.24 -23.21
C GLY A 395 -3.67 12.32 -23.50
N ALA A 396 -3.89 11.03 -23.78
CA ALA A 396 -2.85 10.15 -24.30
C ALA A 396 -2.92 10.10 -25.83
N LYS A 397 -1.96 10.75 -26.49
CA LYS A 397 -1.75 10.49 -27.92
C LYS A 397 -1.40 9.02 -28.07
N GLU A 398 -2.07 8.33 -29.00
CA GLU A 398 -1.75 6.93 -29.33
C GLU A 398 -1.97 5.94 -28.15
N GLY A 399 -2.89 6.24 -27.22
CA GLY A 399 -3.15 5.43 -26.03
C GLY A 399 -3.76 4.05 -26.31
N LEU A 400 -4.18 3.78 -27.54
CA LEU A 400 -4.76 2.52 -28.00
C LEU A 400 -3.99 1.99 -29.21
N ILE A 401 -3.82 0.67 -29.28
CA ILE A 401 -3.25 -0.02 -30.43
C ILE A 401 -4.27 -1.02 -30.96
N GLU A 402 -4.61 -0.91 -32.23
CA GLU A 402 -5.38 -1.93 -32.93
C GLU A 402 -4.49 -2.70 -33.90
N GLN A 403 -4.70 -4.01 -34.01
CA GLN A 403 -3.98 -4.89 -34.91
C GLN A 403 -4.84 -5.26 -36.13
N GLN A 404 -4.35 -4.93 -37.32
CA GLN A 404 -4.98 -5.28 -38.59
C GLN A 404 -3.95 -5.96 -39.50
N SER A 405 -4.21 -7.23 -39.85
CA SER A 405 -3.38 -8.02 -40.80
C SER A 405 -1.88 -8.01 -40.46
N GLY A 406 -1.54 -8.12 -39.16
CA GLY A 406 -0.16 -8.11 -38.68
C GLY A 406 0.49 -6.72 -38.55
N SER A 407 -0.23 -5.65 -38.89
CA SER A 407 0.22 -4.26 -38.66
C SER A 407 -0.46 -3.69 -37.42
N TYR A 408 0.28 -2.87 -36.66
CA TYR A 408 -0.21 -2.18 -35.48
C TYR A 408 -0.49 -0.71 -35.81
N TYR A 409 -1.72 -0.28 -35.57
CA TYR A 409 -2.16 1.09 -35.76
C TYR A 409 -2.43 1.72 -34.41
N LYS A 410 -1.76 2.84 -34.17
CA LYS A 410 -1.93 3.62 -32.95
C LYS A 410 -3.01 4.66 -33.14
N THR A 411 -3.85 4.82 -32.15
CA THR A 411 -4.96 5.78 -32.15
C THR A 411 -5.25 6.24 -30.72
N ASP A 412 -5.91 7.37 -30.57
CA ASP A 412 -6.51 7.77 -29.30
C ASP A 412 -8.00 7.37 -29.19
N THR A 413 -8.63 7.00 -30.31
CA THR A 413 -10.07 6.78 -30.45
C THR A 413 -10.41 5.61 -31.37
N LEU A 414 -11.31 4.75 -30.90
CA LEU A 414 -11.91 3.63 -31.64
C LEU A 414 -13.44 3.74 -31.60
N TYR A 415 -14.09 3.20 -32.63
CA TYR A 415 -15.54 3.11 -32.72
C TYR A 415 -15.96 1.69 -33.07
N LEU A 416 -16.83 1.09 -32.25
CA LEU A 416 -17.56 -0.12 -32.57
C LEU A 416 -18.95 0.25 -33.07
N HIS A 417 -19.33 -0.26 -34.24
CA HIS A 417 -20.63 -0.03 -34.86
C HIS A 417 -21.27 -1.36 -35.22
N TYR A 418 -22.38 -1.68 -34.57
CA TYR A 418 -23.22 -2.82 -34.97
C TYR A 418 -23.98 -2.46 -36.25
N ASN A 419 -24.09 -3.40 -37.20
CA ASN A 419 -24.74 -3.18 -38.50
C ASN A 419 -26.02 -4.02 -38.71
N GLY A 420 -26.55 -4.63 -37.65
CA GLY A 420 -27.67 -5.57 -37.70
C GLY A 420 -27.27 -7.04 -37.86
N SER A 421 -26.00 -7.34 -38.09
CA SER A 421 -25.50 -8.72 -38.20
C SER A 421 -24.16 -8.97 -37.51
N ALA A 422 -23.33 -7.93 -37.40
CA ALA A 422 -21.99 -7.99 -36.86
C ALA A 422 -21.53 -6.60 -36.41
N VAL A 423 -20.45 -6.56 -35.65
CA VAL A 423 -19.78 -5.33 -35.22
C VAL A 423 -18.65 -4.99 -36.18
N ASN A 424 -18.58 -3.73 -36.60
CA ASN A 424 -17.47 -3.18 -37.37
C ASN A 424 -16.62 -2.30 -36.44
N LEU A 425 -15.29 -2.38 -36.58
CA LEU A 425 -14.34 -1.57 -35.84
C LEU A 425 -13.73 -0.51 -36.75
N TYR A 426 -13.75 0.73 -36.28
CA TYR A 426 -13.13 1.89 -36.91
C TYR A 426 -12.17 2.57 -35.94
N TYR A 427 -11.22 3.34 -36.47
CA TYR A 427 -10.29 4.16 -35.69
C TYR A 427 -10.15 5.55 -36.28
N LEU A 428 -9.79 6.52 -35.46
CA LEU A 428 -9.43 7.86 -35.90
C LEU A 428 -7.93 7.93 -36.21
N ASP A 429 -7.55 8.20 -37.46
CA ASP A 429 -6.15 8.32 -37.83
C ASP A 429 -5.52 9.66 -37.38
N SER A 430 -4.21 9.78 -37.52
CA SER A 430 -3.46 10.99 -37.17
C SER A 430 -3.87 12.25 -37.95
N ASN A 431 -4.67 12.12 -39.01
CA ASN A 431 -5.22 13.22 -39.80
C ASN A 431 -6.68 13.53 -39.43
N ASN A 432 -7.16 13.00 -38.30
CA ASN A 432 -8.55 13.08 -37.85
C ASN A 432 -9.55 12.51 -38.87
N LYS A 433 -9.16 11.47 -39.62
CA LYS A 433 -10.04 10.75 -40.53
C LYS A 433 -10.36 9.39 -39.96
N VAL A 434 -11.64 9.05 -39.95
CA VAL A 434 -12.09 7.70 -39.59
C VAL A 434 -11.63 6.70 -40.65
N LYS A 435 -11.07 5.58 -40.21
CA LYS A 435 -10.58 4.46 -41.02
C LYS A 435 -11.20 3.15 -40.54
N VAL A 436 -11.32 2.19 -41.45
CA VAL A 436 -11.77 0.84 -41.13
C VAL A 436 -10.60 0.04 -40.54
N ALA A 437 -10.79 -0.58 -39.38
CA ALA A 437 -9.87 -1.57 -38.82
C ALA A 437 -10.33 -3.00 -39.16
N LYS A 438 -11.55 -3.37 -38.75
CA LYS A 438 -12.12 -4.72 -38.92
C LYS A 438 -13.60 -4.60 -39.33
N LEU A 439 -14.06 -5.49 -40.21
CA LEU A 439 -15.46 -5.55 -40.64
C LEU A 439 -16.04 -6.93 -40.33
N GLY A 440 -17.34 -6.97 -40.04
CA GLY A 440 -18.07 -8.23 -39.91
C GLY A 440 -17.67 -9.06 -38.69
N MET A 441 -17.27 -8.42 -37.58
CA MET A 441 -16.96 -9.13 -36.33
C MET A 441 -18.26 -9.68 -35.72
N ASN A 442 -18.52 -10.96 -35.91
CA ASN A 442 -19.58 -11.69 -35.21
C ASN A 442 -18.93 -12.85 -34.43
N PRO A 443 -18.28 -12.54 -33.29
CA PRO A 443 -17.48 -13.50 -32.56
C PRO A 443 -18.34 -14.65 -32.03
N THR A 444 -18.20 -15.85 -32.61
CA THR A 444 -18.59 -17.11 -31.95
C THR A 444 -17.59 -17.51 -30.85
N SER A 445 -16.45 -16.81 -30.79
CA SER A 445 -15.38 -16.90 -29.80
C SER A 445 -14.84 -15.49 -29.54
N VAL A 446 -14.27 -15.25 -28.36
CA VAL A 446 -13.69 -13.96 -27.97
C VAL A 446 -12.69 -13.42 -29.02
N LEU A 447 -12.79 -12.13 -29.36
CA LEU A 447 -11.97 -11.45 -30.37
C LEU A 447 -11.27 -10.21 -29.79
N ASP A 448 -9.96 -10.09 -29.99
CA ASP A 448 -9.22 -8.88 -29.62
C ASP A 448 -9.65 -7.67 -30.48
N VAL A 449 -10.02 -6.59 -29.80
CA VAL A 449 -10.46 -5.30 -30.37
C VAL A 449 -9.34 -4.27 -30.35
N ALA A 450 -8.60 -4.17 -29.25
CA ALA A 450 -7.49 -3.24 -29.10
C ALA A 450 -6.67 -3.53 -27.83
N TYR A 451 -5.41 -3.14 -27.85
CA TYR A 451 -4.52 -3.16 -26.69
C TYR A 451 -4.43 -1.76 -26.08
N ILE A 452 -4.34 -1.71 -24.75
CA ILE A 452 -3.91 -0.50 -24.06
C ILE A 452 -2.43 -0.24 -24.40
N ASN A 453 -2.09 1.04 -24.60
CA ASN A 453 -0.72 1.48 -24.79
C ASN A 453 -0.42 2.68 -23.90
N TYR A 454 0.00 2.41 -22.67
CA TYR A 454 0.34 3.44 -21.70
C TYR A 454 1.54 3.02 -20.85
N GLN A 455 2.68 3.70 -21.04
CA GLN A 455 3.93 3.42 -20.32
C GLN A 455 4.35 1.95 -20.36
N ASP A 456 4.41 1.22 -19.26
CA ASP A 456 4.81 -0.20 -19.24
C ASP A 456 3.60 -1.14 -19.43
N THR A 457 2.38 -0.66 -19.20
CA THR A 457 1.13 -1.33 -19.60
C THR A 457 0.99 -1.34 -21.13
N LYS A 458 1.22 -2.50 -21.73
CA LYS A 458 1.31 -2.73 -23.19
C LYS A 458 0.43 -3.89 -23.65
N ALA A 459 0.60 -4.25 -24.93
CA ALA A 459 -0.09 -5.37 -25.54
C ALA A 459 0.21 -6.68 -24.81
N GLY A 460 -0.86 -7.35 -24.34
CA GLY A 460 -0.80 -8.53 -23.50
C GLY A 460 -1.11 -8.25 -22.03
N ASP A 461 -0.98 -7.01 -21.56
CA ASP A 461 -1.28 -6.66 -20.17
C ASP A 461 -2.74 -6.24 -19.98
N LEU A 462 -3.27 -5.43 -20.90
CA LEU A 462 -4.67 -5.04 -20.89
C LEU A 462 -5.21 -4.99 -22.31
N THR A 463 -6.21 -5.82 -22.60
CA THR A 463 -6.75 -5.99 -23.96
C THR A 463 -8.26 -5.84 -23.95
N PHE A 464 -8.79 -4.93 -24.77
CA PHE A 464 -10.21 -4.92 -25.08
C PHE A 464 -10.56 -6.12 -25.96
N LYS A 465 -11.49 -6.95 -25.50
CA LYS A 465 -11.98 -8.13 -26.21
C LYS A 465 -13.48 -8.08 -26.38
N LEU A 466 -13.97 -8.48 -27.55
CA LEU A 466 -15.39 -8.52 -27.89
C LEU A 466 -15.86 -9.96 -27.97
N SER A 467 -17.00 -10.23 -27.34
CA SER A 467 -17.72 -11.51 -27.46
C SER A 467 -19.21 -11.28 -27.62
N ASN A 468 -19.90 -12.27 -28.16
CA ASN A 468 -21.35 -12.27 -28.22
C ASN A 468 -21.89 -12.87 -26.90
N SER A 469 -22.77 -12.13 -26.22
CA SER A 469 -23.38 -12.58 -24.96
C SER A 469 -24.75 -13.20 -25.21
N SER A 470 -25.55 -12.58 -26.09
CA SER A 470 -26.88 -13.06 -26.47
C SER A 470 -27.24 -12.56 -27.87
N THR A 471 -28.38 -12.99 -28.40
CA THR A 471 -28.87 -12.51 -29.71
C THR A 471 -28.96 -10.98 -29.81
N ASN A 472 -29.11 -10.28 -28.68
CA ASN A 472 -29.30 -8.84 -28.62
C ASN A 472 -28.23 -8.10 -27.80
N SER A 473 -27.11 -8.74 -27.45
CA SER A 473 -26.08 -8.06 -26.66
C SER A 473 -24.66 -8.53 -26.94
N TYR A 474 -23.72 -7.61 -26.84
CA TYR A 474 -22.29 -7.86 -26.94
C TYR A 474 -21.61 -7.54 -25.62
N VAL A 475 -20.58 -8.30 -25.25
CA VAL A 475 -19.71 -7.99 -24.12
C VAL A 475 -18.38 -7.48 -24.66
N LEU A 476 -18.02 -6.28 -24.21
CA LEU A 476 -16.69 -5.71 -24.37
C LEU A 476 -15.97 -5.87 -23.03
N ALA A 477 -15.05 -6.82 -22.94
CA ALA A 477 -14.23 -7.04 -21.75
C ALA A 477 -12.92 -6.25 -21.86
N LEU A 478 -12.48 -5.64 -20.76
CA LEU A 478 -11.07 -5.33 -20.56
C LEU A 478 -10.44 -6.55 -19.88
N ASP A 479 -9.74 -7.34 -20.68
CA ASP A 479 -9.06 -8.56 -20.27
C ASP A 479 -7.69 -8.23 -19.70
N ALA A 480 -7.38 -8.82 -18.55
CA ALA A 480 -6.14 -8.63 -17.81
C ALA A 480 -5.52 -10.00 -17.43
N PRO A 481 -4.19 -10.10 -17.26
CA PRO A 481 -3.54 -11.34 -16.85
C PRO A 481 -4.14 -11.92 -15.56
N GLY A 482 -4.48 -13.21 -15.61
CA GLY A 482 -5.11 -13.92 -14.48
C GLY A 482 -6.63 -13.89 -14.58
N SER A 483 -7.30 -13.86 -13.42
CA SER A 483 -8.74 -13.63 -13.33
C SER A 483 -8.95 -12.21 -12.83
N ASP A 484 -8.83 -11.22 -13.71
CA ASP A 484 -8.99 -9.78 -13.39
C ASP A 484 -9.83 -9.05 -14.45
N ASP A 485 -10.77 -9.77 -15.07
CA ASP A 485 -11.52 -9.26 -16.23
C ASP A 485 -12.66 -8.33 -15.81
N LEU A 486 -12.75 -7.20 -16.52
CA LEU A 486 -13.86 -6.24 -16.41
C LEU A 486 -14.75 -6.31 -17.65
N GLU A 487 -15.97 -6.82 -17.50
CA GLU A 487 -16.94 -7.02 -18.58
C GLU A 487 -17.96 -5.88 -18.66
N MET A 488 -18.13 -5.30 -19.85
CA MET A 488 -19.14 -4.27 -20.14
C MET A 488 -20.15 -4.84 -21.13
N THR A 489 -21.42 -4.92 -20.75
CA THR A 489 -22.49 -5.45 -21.61
C THR A 489 -23.19 -4.33 -22.37
N TRP A 490 -23.20 -4.38 -23.69
CA TRP A 490 -23.82 -3.39 -24.57
C TRP A 490 -25.00 -4.02 -25.32
N ASP A 491 -26.19 -3.42 -25.16
CA ASP A 491 -27.40 -3.86 -25.87
C ASP A 491 -27.40 -3.35 -27.32
N VAL A 492 -28.00 -4.15 -28.20
CA VAL A 492 -28.23 -3.79 -29.59
C VAL A 492 -29.72 -3.86 -29.91
N SER A 493 -30.22 -2.85 -30.61
CA SER A 493 -31.61 -2.76 -31.04
C SER A 493 -31.69 -2.49 -32.54
N GLY A 494 -32.39 -3.37 -33.26
CA GLY A 494 -32.44 -3.33 -34.72
C GLY A 494 -31.05 -3.50 -35.33
N ASN A 495 -30.52 -2.43 -35.93
CA ASN A 495 -29.25 -2.45 -36.65
C ASN A 495 -28.16 -1.59 -36.00
N GLU A 496 -28.29 -1.27 -34.72
CA GLU A 496 -27.43 -0.32 -34.02
C GLU A 496 -27.24 -0.69 -32.54
N PHE A 497 -26.18 -0.16 -31.92
CA PHE A 497 -26.06 -0.17 -30.45
C PHE A 497 -27.14 0.72 -29.84
N ALA A 498 -27.63 0.34 -28.65
CA ALA A 498 -28.70 1.04 -27.96
C ALA A 498 -28.24 1.71 -26.66
N SER A 499 -27.50 0.98 -25.81
CA SER A 499 -27.14 1.38 -24.44
C SER A 499 -26.02 0.53 -23.86
N LEU A 500 -25.41 1.00 -22.76
CA LEU A 500 -24.74 0.15 -21.78
C LEU A 500 -25.84 -0.50 -20.94
N GLY A 501 -25.83 -1.83 -20.79
CA GLY A 501 -26.97 -2.54 -20.21
C GLY A 501 -28.21 -2.56 -21.12
N SER A 502 -29.33 -3.01 -20.56
CA SER A 502 -30.61 -3.20 -21.24
C SER A 502 -31.46 -1.92 -21.33
N ALA A 503 -31.14 -0.89 -20.54
CA ALA A 503 -31.86 0.38 -20.52
C ALA A 503 -30.91 1.57 -20.75
N ALA A 504 -31.23 2.41 -21.73
CA ALA A 504 -30.43 3.60 -22.01
C ALA A 504 -30.49 4.61 -20.85
N SER A 505 -29.32 5.11 -20.48
CA SER A 505 -29.15 6.13 -19.45
C SER A 505 -29.76 5.75 -18.10
N ASP A 506 -29.66 4.46 -17.76
CA ASP A 506 -30.04 3.90 -16.47
C ASP A 506 -28.89 3.04 -15.94
N SER A 507 -28.75 2.98 -14.63
CA SER A 507 -27.69 2.19 -13.99
C SER A 507 -28.22 0.82 -13.65
N GLU A 508 -27.53 -0.22 -14.14
CA GLU A 508 -27.98 -1.59 -14.02
C GLU A 508 -26.89 -2.48 -13.45
N ALA A 509 -27.23 -3.31 -12.45
CA ALA A 509 -26.23 -4.14 -11.78
C ALA A 509 -25.44 -5.05 -12.75
N THR A 510 -26.11 -5.52 -13.80
CA THR A 510 -25.56 -6.49 -14.77
C THR A 510 -24.82 -5.86 -15.94
N GLU A 511 -24.82 -4.53 -16.09
CA GLU A 511 -24.17 -3.87 -17.22
C GLU A 511 -22.63 -3.92 -17.12
N LEU A 512 -22.12 -3.94 -15.89
CA LEU A 512 -20.71 -4.01 -15.58
C LEU A 512 -20.44 -5.14 -14.58
N LYS A 513 -19.49 -6.01 -14.92
CA LYS A 513 -19.08 -7.11 -14.05
C LYS A 513 -17.57 -7.16 -13.90
N TYR A 514 -17.12 -7.56 -12.72
CA TYR A 514 -15.74 -7.88 -12.43
C TYR A 514 -15.65 -9.34 -11.97
N ASN A 515 -14.90 -10.17 -12.69
CA ASN A 515 -14.80 -11.61 -12.42
C ASN A 515 -16.17 -12.31 -12.25
N GLY A 516 -17.16 -11.90 -13.06
CA GLY A 516 -18.53 -12.40 -13.03
C GLY A 516 -19.43 -11.78 -11.95
N ASN A 517 -18.89 -10.98 -11.03
CA ASN A 517 -19.67 -10.27 -10.01
C ASN A 517 -20.18 -8.93 -10.54
N ASN A 518 -21.45 -8.63 -10.29
CA ASN A 518 -22.09 -7.39 -10.70
C ASN A 518 -21.54 -6.19 -9.90
N ILE A 519 -21.05 -5.18 -10.61
CA ILE A 519 -20.55 -3.93 -10.02
C ILE A 519 -21.20 -2.67 -10.58
N GLY A 520 -22.14 -2.78 -11.54
CA GLY A 520 -22.73 -1.63 -12.23
C GLY A 520 -23.40 -0.60 -11.31
N THR A 521 -24.02 -1.03 -10.22
CA THR A 521 -24.74 -0.13 -9.28
C THR A 521 -23.89 0.35 -8.10
N LYS A 522 -22.59 0.07 -8.09
CA LYS A 522 -21.68 0.48 -7.01
C LYS A 522 -21.40 1.99 -7.10
N GLU A 523 -21.45 2.69 -5.97
CA GLU A 523 -21.36 4.16 -5.92
C GLU A 523 -19.95 4.69 -5.74
N TYR A 524 -19.02 3.84 -5.31
CA TYR A 524 -17.62 4.19 -5.09
C TYR A 524 -16.78 3.94 -6.34
N ASP A 525 -15.64 4.61 -6.44
CA ASP A 525 -14.60 4.19 -7.37
C ASP A 525 -14.08 2.83 -6.92
N LEU A 526 -13.83 1.90 -7.84
CA LEU A 526 -13.43 0.53 -7.49
C LEU A 526 -12.08 0.21 -8.10
N ARG A 527 -11.24 -0.59 -7.43
CA ARG A 527 -9.91 -0.97 -7.93
C ARG A 527 -9.81 -2.47 -8.19
N THR A 528 -9.33 -2.85 -9.38
CA THR A 528 -9.07 -4.26 -9.77
C THR A 528 -7.72 -4.77 -9.23
N VAL A 529 -7.43 -6.07 -9.36
CA VAL A 529 -6.15 -6.68 -8.97
C VAL A 529 -4.97 -6.13 -9.78
N TYR A 530 -5.15 -5.91 -11.09
CA TYR A 530 -4.14 -5.24 -11.92
C TYR A 530 -3.92 -3.78 -11.49
N GLY A 531 -4.90 -3.20 -10.80
CA GLY A 531 -4.88 -1.83 -10.28
C GLY A 531 -5.62 -0.83 -11.16
N VAL A 532 -6.43 -1.28 -12.12
CA VAL A 532 -7.33 -0.38 -12.88
C VAL A 532 -8.37 0.18 -11.92
N VAL A 533 -8.59 1.50 -11.94
CA VAL A 533 -9.67 2.14 -11.16
C VAL A 533 -10.88 2.37 -12.05
N VAL A 534 -11.99 1.71 -11.75
CA VAL A 534 -13.30 1.92 -12.36
C VAL A 534 -13.99 3.05 -11.61
N LYS A 535 -14.15 4.21 -12.26
CA LYS A 535 -14.72 5.39 -11.58
C LYS A 535 -16.23 5.27 -11.49
N ASN A 536 -16.76 5.43 -10.28
CA ASN A 536 -18.18 5.44 -9.91
C ASN A 536 -19.11 4.74 -10.92
N PRO A 537 -19.12 3.38 -10.92
CA PRO A 537 -19.90 2.59 -11.87
C PRO A 537 -21.34 3.05 -12.00
N ASN A 538 -22.02 3.33 -10.88
CA ASN A 538 -23.43 3.71 -10.86
C ASN A 538 -23.70 4.99 -11.66
N SER A 539 -23.00 6.08 -11.32
CA SER A 539 -23.25 7.38 -11.96
C SER A 539 -22.83 7.41 -13.44
N ASN A 540 -21.77 6.66 -13.79
CA ASN A 540 -21.29 6.59 -15.16
C ASN A 540 -22.15 5.64 -16.01
N GLY A 541 -22.61 4.53 -15.44
CA GLY A 541 -23.54 3.57 -16.05
C GLY A 541 -24.85 4.23 -16.45
N ALA A 542 -25.43 5.04 -15.55
CA ALA A 542 -26.60 5.90 -15.84
C ALA A 542 -26.38 6.94 -16.97
N SER A 543 -25.16 7.07 -17.50
CA SER A 543 -24.81 7.89 -18.66
C SER A 543 -24.29 7.06 -19.85
N ASP A 544 -24.55 5.75 -19.86
CA ASP A 544 -24.05 4.78 -20.84
C ASP A 544 -22.52 4.86 -21.04
N ARG A 545 -21.80 4.99 -19.92
CA ARG A 545 -20.36 5.26 -19.89
C ARG A 545 -19.64 4.41 -18.85
N VAL A 546 -18.44 3.97 -19.18
CA VAL A 546 -17.45 3.42 -18.24
C VAL A 546 -16.21 4.29 -18.30
N VAL A 547 -15.71 4.72 -17.14
CA VAL A 547 -14.48 5.53 -17.02
C VAL A 547 -13.46 4.74 -16.22
N LEU A 548 -12.28 4.56 -16.81
CA LEU A 548 -11.21 3.74 -16.29
C LEU A 548 -9.97 4.60 -16.07
N LEU A 549 -9.31 4.48 -14.93
CA LEU A 549 -7.93 4.94 -14.75
C LEU A 549 -7.01 3.72 -14.83
N VAL A 550 -6.26 3.64 -15.91
CA VAL A 550 -5.34 2.54 -16.18
C VAL A 550 -3.95 2.90 -15.67
N PRO A 551 -3.33 2.07 -14.80
CA PRO A 551 -2.00 2.35 -14.26
C PRO A 551 -0.92 2.20 -15.33
N ALA A 552 0.24 2.82 -15.08
CA ALA A 552 1.41 2.75 -15.95
C ALA A 552 2.08 1.37 -16.02
N ASP A 553 1.84 0.50 -15.03
CA ASP A 553 2.24 -0.91 -14.95
C ASP A 553 1.24 -1.62 -14.01
N GLN A 554 1.33 -2.95 -13.83
CA GLN A 554 0.58 -3.66 -12.80
C GLN A 554 0.89 -3.08 -11.41
N VAL A 555 -0.16 -2.65 -10.71
CA VAL A 555 -0.01 -2.10 -9.36
C VAL A 555 0.31 -3.22 -8.39
N LYS A 556 1.36 -3.03 -7.59
CA LYS A 556 1.69 -3.86 -6.44
C LYS A 556 1.80 -2.98 -5.20
N ALA A 557 1.50 -3.56 -4.05
CA ALA A 557 1.74 -2.96 -2.75
C ALA A 557 3.16 -3.28 -2.27
N LYS A 558 3.92 -2.25 -1.90
CA LYS A 558 5.16 -2.44 -1.16
C LYS A 558 4.82 -2.65 0.32
N VAL A 559 4.98 -3.89 0.78
CA VAL A 559 4.80 -4.25 2.19
C VAL A 559 6.17 -4.33 2.85
N VAL A 560 6.29 -3.79 4.05
CA VAL A 560 7.55 -3.75 4.79
C VAL A 560 7.35 -4.29 6.19
N VAL A 561 8.18 -5.25 6.59
CA VAL A 561 8.26 -5.76 7.95
C VAL A 561 9.52 -5.21 8.60
N TYR A 562 9.38 -4.50 9.71
CA TYR A 562 10.49 -3.94 10.46
C TYR A 562 10.77 -4.77 11.71
N GLY A 563 12.04 -5.12 11.91
CA GLY A 563 12.53 -5.63 13.18
C GLY A 563 12.78 -4.49 14.20
N PRO A 564 13.27 -4.84 15.40
CA PRO A 564 13.62 -3.90 16.45
C PRO A 564 14.60 -2.82 16.01
N GLY A 565 14.20 -1.55 16.19
CA GLY A 565 14.99 -0.40 15.75
C GLY A 565 15.02 -0.18 14.24
N GLY A 566 14.25 -0.96 13.47
CA GLY A 566 14.11 -0.81 12.03
C GLY A 566 13.51 0.55 11.65
N THR A 567 14.04 1.15 10.60
CA THR A 567 13.59 2.45 10.08
C THR A 567 13.53 2.44 8.56
N SER A 568 12.67 3.28 7.99
CA SER A 568 12.73 3.61 6.57
C SER A 568 13.23 5.02 6.38
N SER A 569 13.96 5.22 5.30
CA SER A 569 14.19 6.55 4.75
C SER A 569 13.74 6.56 3.31
N THR A 570 12.76 7.41 3.03
CA THR A 570 12.35 7.73 1.66
C THR A 570 13.19 8.92 1.25
N THR A 571 14.07 8.74 0.27
CA THR A 571 14.67 9.91 -0.37
C THR A 571 13.58 10.59 -1.18
N GLU A 572 13.49 11.92 -1.10
CA GLU A 572 12.57 12.64 -1.98
C GLU A 572 12.98 12.34 -3.43
N GLY A 573 12.07 11.75 -4.20
CA GLY A 573 12.37 11.41 -5.58
C GLY A 573 12.67 12.67 -6.38
N GLY A 574 13.62 12.56 -7.30
CA GLY A 574 13.97 13.68 -8.17
C GLY A 574 12.76 14.13 -9.01
N LYS A 575 12.83 15.36 -9.51
CA LYS A 575 11.95 15.77 -10.60
C LYS A 575 12.65 15.48 -11.92
N ILE A 576 12.01 14.71 -12.79
CA ILE A 576 12.49 14.55 -14.17
C ILE A 576 11.65 15.44 -15.09
N LYS A 577 12.29 15.99 -16.13
CA LYS A 577 11.61 16.74 -17.17
C LYS A 577 10.99 15.75 -18.16
N LYS A 578 9.67 15.61 -18.14
CA LYS A 578 8.92 14.84 -19.15
C LYS A 578 8.57 15.79 -20.29
N VAL A 579 9.03 15.46 -21.50
CA VAL A 579 8.76 16.28 -22.69
C VAL A 579 7.26 16.30 -22.97
N VAL A 580 6.69 17.50 -23.06
CA VAL A 580 5.30 17.73 -23.48
C VAL A 580 5.31 18.13 -24.95
N PRO A 581 4.79 17.30 -25.87
CA PRO A 581 4.80 17.63 -27.29
C PRO A 581 4.02 18.92 -27.57
N VAL A 582 4.67 19.92 -28.18
CA VAL A 582 3.99 21.14 -28.62
C VAL A 582 2.95 20.78 -29.69
N THR A 583 1.69 21.17 -29.44
CA THR A 583 0.56 20.85 -30.34
C THR A 583 0.15 22.01 -31.24
N THR A 584 0.67 23.21 -30.96
CA THR A 584 0.39 24.42 -31.72
C THR A 584 1.35 24.56 -32.91
N THR A 585 0.87 25.15 -34.01
CA THR A 585 1.70 25.47 -35.17
C THR A 585 2.72 26.54 -34.79
N VAL A 586 3.99 26.17 -34.73
CA VAL A 586 5.10 27.05 -34.29
C VAL A 586 5.69 27.91 -35.42
N ALA A 587 5.43 27.57 -36.68
CA ALA A 587 5.90 28.30 -37.85
C ALA A 587 4.75 28.64 -38.80
N LYS A 588 4.70 29.90 -39.27
CA LYS A 588 3.85 30.34 -40.37
C LYS A 588 4.77 30.87 -41.48
N LEU A 589 4.60 30.32 -42.68
CA LEU A 589 5.20 30.82 -43.91
C LEU A 589 4.38 31.99 -44.46
#